data_AF-A0AAU7T1X5-F1
#
_entry.id   AF-A0AAU7T1X5-F1
#
_cell.length_a   1.000
_cell.length_b   1.000
_cell.length_c   1.000
_cell.angle_alpha   90.00
_cell.angle_beta   90.00
_cell.angle_gamma   90.00
#
_symmetry.space_group_name_H-M   'P 1'
#
loop_
_entity.id
_entity.type
_entity.pdbx_description
1 polymer ?
#
loop_
_entity_poly.entity_id
_entity_poly.type
_entity_poly.pdbx_seq_one_letter_code
_entity_poly.pdbx_strand_id
1 'polypeptide(L)'
;MKKILYFNFLAFILTYLSLFYQKNILVDRIIVDKLGKVEVIAGGFPLQFLIDGETSPVGSISINPLFIFIGMDQFIVLNFFVDYLFWIIFLLALYMIVKYVAFLKLI
;
A
#
# COMPACT_ATOMS: atom_id res chain seq x y z
N MET A 1 -4.20 -24.70 -8.99
CA MET A 1 -2.89 -24.00 -9.12
C MET A 1 -3.02 -22.68 -9.89
N LYS A 2 -3.46 -22.67 -11.16
CA LYS A 2 -3.57 -21.43 -11.97
C LYS A 2 -4.36 -20.29 -11.31
N LYS A 3 -5.52 -20.60 -10.69
CA LYS A 3 -6.33 -19.60 -9.97
C LYS A 3 -5.58 -18.99 -8.80
N ILE A 4 -4.98 -19.81 -7.93
CA ILE A 4 -4.20 -19.32 -6.77
C ILE A 4 -3.09 -18.39 -7.24
N LEU A 5 -2.33 -18.80 -8.26
CA LEU A 5 -1.27 -17.97 -8.85
C LEU A 5 -1.81 -16.63 -9.37
N TYR A 6 -2.96 -16.64 -10.06
CA TYR A 6 -3.64 -15.42 -10.53
C TYR A 6 -4.03 -14.49 -9.38
N PHE A 7 -4.64 -15.00 -8.31
CA PHE A 7 -4.98 -14.20 -7.12
C PHE A 7 -3.73 -13.58 -6.47
N ASN A 8 -2.63 -14.33 -6.39
CA ASN A 8 -1.38 -13.82 -5.82
C ASN A 8 -0.79 -12.68 -6.67
N PHE A 9 -0.71 -12.87 -8.00
CA PHE A 9 -0.25 -11.81 -8.89
C PHE A 9 -1.15 -10.58 -8.87
N LEU A 10 -2.48 -10.78 -8.90
CA LEU A 10 -3.42 -9.67 -8.87
C LEU A 10 -3.35 -8.91 -7.54
N ALA A 11 -3.26 -9.61 -6.41
CA ALA A 11 -3.07 -8.98 -5.10
C ALA A 11 -1.75 -8.20 -5.03
N PHE A 12 -0.66 -8.75 -5.57
CA PHE A 12 0.62 -8.05 -5.62
C PHE A 12 0.54 -6.76 -6.45
N ILE A 13 -0.12 -6.81 -7.62
CA ILE A 13 -0.36 -5.63 -8.45
C ILE A 13 -1.20 -4.60 -7.68
N LEU A 14 -2.27 -5.02 -7.02
CA LEU A 14 -3.13 -4.12 -6.24
C LEU A 14 -2.40 -3.50 -5.04
N THR A 15 -1.56 -4.27 -4.35
CA THR A 15 -0.70 -3.78 -3.27
C THR A 15 0.23 -2.70 -3.80
N TYR A 16 0.83 -2.90 -4.97
CA TYR A 16 1.71 -1.90 -5.57
C TYR A 16 0.95 -0.67 -6.09
N LEU A 17 -0.24 -0.86 -6.67
CA LEU A 17 -1.10 0.25 -7.07
C LEU A 17 -1.65 1.03 -5.86
N SER A 18 -1.71 0.42 -4.67
CA SER A 18 -2.15 1.10 -3.44
C SER A 18 -1.18 2.22 -3.03
N LEU A 19 0.05 2.26 -3.57
CA LEU A 19 1.00 3.36 -3.39
C LEU A 19 0.50 4.70 -3.95
N PHE A 20 -0.45 4.69 -4.90
CA PHE A 20 -1.10 5.92 -5.38
C PHE A 20 -2.06 6.52 -4.34
N TYR A 21 -2.48 5.75 -3.34
CA TYR A 21 -3.18 6.28 -2.19
C TYR A 21 -2.16 6.88 -1.21
N GLN A 22 -1.99 8.20 -1.31
CA GLN A 22 -1.04 8.96 -0.51
C GLN A 22 -1.74 9.74 0.62
N LYS A 23 -1.08 9.82 1.76
CA LYS A 23 -1.54 10.58 2.92
C LYS A 23 -0.37 11.22 3.67
N ASN A 24 -0.58 12.40 4.22
CA ASN A 24 0.35 13.00 5.16
C ASN A 24 0.29 12.29 6.52
N ILE A 25 1.44 11.91 7.05
CA ILE A 25 1.61 11.30 8.36
C ILE A 25 2.66 12.07 9.18
N LEU A 26 2.53 12.03 10.50
CA LEU A 26 3.53 12.59 11.40
C LEU A 26 4.54 11.50 11.75
N VAL A 27 5.81 11.76 11.46
CA VAL A 27 6.92 10.86 11.77
C VAL A 27 7.89 11.57 12.71
N ASP A 28 8.38 10.83 13.71
CA ASP A 28 9.39 11.31 14.63
C ASP A 28 10.76 11.34 13.92
N ARG A 29 11.38 12.53 13.85
CA ARG A 29 12.70 12.75 13.24
C ARG A 29 13.56 13.63 14.14
N ILE A 30 14.88 13.48 14.02
CA ILE A 30 15.83 14.34 14.72
C ILE A 30 15.94 15.64 13.93
N ILE A 31 15.52 16.75 14.53
CA ILE A 31 15.64 18.11 13.99
C ILE A 31 16.53 18.88 14.96
N VAL A 32 17.71 19.31 14.49
CA VAL A 32 18.65 20.15 15.27
C VAL A 32 18.82 19.61 16.70
N ASP A 33 19.30 18.36 16.79
CA ASP A 33 19.57 17.61 18.02
C ASP A 33 18.38 17.36 18.96
N LYS A 34 17.13 17.52 18.47
CA LYS A 34 15.90 17.20 19.22
C LYS A 34 14.99 16.28 18.43
N LEU A 35 14.28 15.40 19.14
CA LEU A 35 13.23 14.58 18.55
C LEU A 35 12.00 15.48 18.30
N GLY A 36 11.61 15.63 17.04
CA GLY A 36 10.48 16.44 16.61
C GLY A 36 9.57 15.66 15.66
N LYS A 37 8.30 16.07 15.59
CA LYS A 37 7.33 15.50 14.65
C LYS A 37 7.35 16.29 13.36
N VAL A 38 7.60 15.62 12.24
CA VAL A 38 7.56 16.19 10.91
C VAL A 38 6.44 15.54 10.12
N GLU A 39 5.67 16.36 9.40
CA GLU A 39 4.68 15.89 8.45
C GLU A 39 5.38 15.46 7.16
N VAL A 40 5.19 14.20 6.76
CA VAL A 40 5.75 13.61 5.55
C VAL A 40 4.67 12.86 4.79
N ILE A 41 4.84 12.72 3.47
CA ILE A 41 3.93 11.96 2.63
C ILE A 41 4.20 10.47 2.81
N ALA A 42 3.15 9.65 2.83
CA ALA A 42 3.29 8.20 2.83
C ALA A 42 2.24 7.56 1.91
N GLY A 43 2.66 6.55 1.16
CA GLY A 43 1.86 5.78 0.23
C GLY A 43 1.49 4.40 0.77
N GLY A 44 0.31 3.92 0.35
CA GLY A 44 -0.18 2.58 0.65
C GLY A 44 -1.56 2.59 1.30
N PHE A 45 -2.35 1.56 0.98
CA PHE A 45 -3.69 1.36 1.51
C PHE A 45 -3.96 -0.12 1.71
N PRO A 46 -4.42 -0.59 2.90
CA PRO A 46 -5.03 0.22 3.97
C PRO A 46 -4.03 0.82 4.96
N LEU A 47 -2.82 0.26 5.02
CA LEU A 47 -1.73 0.78 5.84
C LEU A 47 -0.66 1.38 4.94
N GLN A 48 -0.13 2.55 5.31
CA GLN A 48 0.97 3.16 4.59
C GLN A 48 2.24 2.33 4.82
N PHE A 49 2.89 1.91 3.74
CA PHE A 49 4.09 1.06 3.81
C PHE A 49 5.30 1.64 3.09
N LEU A 50 5.12 2.74 2.36
CA LEU A 50 6.22 3.54 1.84
C LEU A 50 6.09 4.96 2.39
N ILE A 51 7.07 5.40 3.17
CA ILE A 51 7.09 6.71 3.79
C ILE A 51 8.20 7.54 3.17
N ASP A 52 7.88 8.77 2.80
CA ASP A 52 8.80 9.66 2.11
C ASP A 52 9.99 9.98 3.01
N GLY A 53 11.19 9.80 2.47
CA GLY A 53 12.44 10.08 3.16
C GLY A 53 12.72 11.57 3.33
N GLU A 54 12.09 12.43 2.55
CA GLU A 54 12.40 13.85 2.49
C GLU A 54 11.43 14.71 3.31
N THR A 55 11.93 15.81 3.86
CA THR A 55 11.10 16.85 4.50
C THR A 55 10.65 17.91 3.48
N SER A 56 10.44 17.47 2.23
CA SER A 56 10.06 18.33 1.11
C SER A 56 8.53 18.34 0.95
N PRO A 57 7.91 19.50 0.63
CA PRO A 57 6.47 19.56 0.32
C PRO A 57 6.06 18.70 -0.89
N VAL A 58 7.04 18.33 -1.72
CA VAL A 58 6.86 17.59 -2.99
C VAL A 58 7.70 16.32 -2.96
N GLY A 59 7.97 15.70 -1.81
CA GLY A 59 8.96 14.61 -1.70
C GLY A 59 8.79 13.45 -2.71
N SER A 60 9.79 12.57 -2.76
CA SER A 60 10.00 11.51 -3.79
C SER A 60 8.73 10.71 -4.14
N ILE A 61 7.92 10.37 -3.12
CA ILE A 61 6.69 9.59 -3.30
C ILE A 61 5.64 10.36 -4.09
N SER A 62 5.55 11.67 -3.93
CA SER A 62 4.60 12.51 -4.67
C SER A 62 4.95 12.62 -6.15
N ILE A 63 6.24 12.50 -6.50
CA ILE A 63 6.74 12.54 -7.88
C ILE A 63 6.50 11.22 -8.58
N ASN A 64 6.90 10.10 -7.94
CA ASN A 64 6.65 8.77 -8.50
C ASN A 64 6.56 7.72 -7.39
N PRO A 65 5.35 7.36 -6.95
CA PRO A 65 5.16 6.45 -5.81
C PRO A 65 5.55 5.00 -6.13
N LEU A 66 5.74 4.64 -7.40
CA LEU A 66 6.12 3.30 -7.81
C LEU A 66 7.61 3.03 -7.60
N PHE A 67 8.44 4.07 -7.50
CA PHE A 67 9.85 3.90 -7.25
C PHE A 67 10.15 3.79 -5.75
N ILE A 68 9.95 2.58 -5.21
CA ILE A 68 10.17 2.23 -3.79
C ILE A 68 11.60 2.54 -3.29
N PHE A 69 12.58 2.73 -4.20
CA PHE A 69 14.00 2.93 -3.87
C PHE A 69 14.59 4.28 -4.32
N ILE A 70 13.76 5.29 -4.60
CA ILE A 70 14.29 6.65 -4.85
C ILE A 70 14.48 7.37 -3.51
N GLY A 71 15.66 7.94 -3.29
CA GLY A 71 15.94 8.82 -2.15
C GLY A 71 16.09 8.08 -0.82
N MET A 72 15.54 8.66 0.26
CA MET A 72 15.66 8.18 1.64
C MET A 72 14.38 7.48 2.13
N ASP A 73 13.56 6.98 1.22
CA ASP A 73 12.24 6.44 1.54
C ASP A 73 12.32 5.25 2.50
N GLN A 74 11.41 5.22 3.46
CA GLN A 74 11.33 4.17 4.46
C GLN A 74 10.24 3.17 4.08
N PHE A 75 10.65 1.93 3.85
CA PHE A 75 9.74 0.83 3.54
C PHE A 75 9.38 0.03 4.80
N ILE A 76 8.10 0.05 5.18
CA ILE A 76 7.58 -0.71 6.32
C ILE A 76 7.12 -2.09 5.84
N VAL A 77 8.02 -3.07 5.92
CA VAL A 77 7.79 -4.45 5.46
C VAL A 77 6.52 -5.07 6.07
N LEU A 78 6.27 -4.83 7.36
CA LEU A 78 5.08 -5.38 8.03
C LEU A 78 3.78 -4.83 7.42
N ASN A 79 3.72 -3.52 7.18
CA ASN A 79 2.55 -2.88 6.60
C ASN A 79 2.33 -3.35 5.16
N PHE A 80 3.40 -3.53 4.38
CA PHE A 80 3.32 -4.10 3.04
C PHE A 80 2.72 -5.52 3.07
N PHE A 81 3.16 -6.37 4.01
CA PHE A 81 2.63 -7.73 4.12
C PHE A 81 1.15 -7.75 4.53
N VAL A 82 0.76 -6.88 5.47
CA VAL A 82 -0.65 -6.73 5.87
C VAL A 82 -1.50 -6.24 4.70
N ASP A 83 -1.00 -5.27 3.93
CA ASP A 83 -1.70 -4.78 2.74
C ASP A 83 -1.87 -5.88 1.68
N TYR A 84 -0.80 -6.63 1.41
CA TYR A 84 -0.86 -7.78 0.52
C TYR A 84 -1.95 -8.80 0.94
N LEU A 85 -1.99 -9.15 2.23
CA LEU A 85 -3.02 -10.03 2.77
C LEU A 85 -4.42 -9.44 2.65
N PHE A 86 -4.57 -8.13 2.87
CA PHE A 86 -5.83 -7.43 2.67
C PHE A 86 -6.35 -7.61 1.24
N TRP A 87 -5.51 -7.38 0.22
CA TRP A 87 -5.91 -7.57 -1.19
C TRP A 87 -6.24 -9.02 -1.52
N ILE A 88 -5.51 -10.00 -0.97
CA ILE A 88 -5.86 -11.41 -1.12
C ILE A 88 -7.26 -11.70 -0.57
N ILE A 89 -7.54 -11.28 0.67
CA ILE A 89 -8.84 -11.50 1.32
C ILE A 89 -9.96 -10.80 0.55
N PHE A 90 -9.72 -9.55 0.14
CA PHE A 90 -10.68 -8.76 -0.62
C PHE A 90 -11.04 -9.43 -1.96
N LEU A 91 -10.05 -9.88 -2.72
CA LEU A 91 -10.27 -10.58 -3.98
C LEU A 91 -11.02 -11.91 -3.77
N LEU A 92 -10.68 -12.66 -2.72
CA LEU A 92 -11.40 -13.90 -2.38
C LEU A 92 -12.87 -13.63 -2.03
N ALA A 93 -13.14 -12.57 -1.25
CA ALA A 93 -14.50 -12.16 -0.93
C ALA A 93 -15.29 -11.79 -2.19
N LEU A 94 -14.72 -10.97 -3.08
CA LEU A 94 -15.34 -10.63 -4.37
C LEU A 94 -15.64 -11.87 -5.22
N TYR A 95 -14.70 -12.81 -5.29
CA TYR A 95 -14.90 -14.06 -6.03
C TYR A 95 -16.06 -14.88 -5.49
N MET A 96 -16.19 -14.98 -4.17
CA MET A 96 -17.29 -15.69 -3.51
C MET A 96 -18.63 -15.00 -3.77
N ILE A 97 -18.70 -13.67 -3.72
CA ILE A 97 -19.90 -12.89 -4.02
C ILE A 97 -20.34 -13.12 -5.46
N VAL A 98 -19.42 -13.00 -6.44
CA VAL A 98 -19.74 -13.22 -7.86
C VAL A 98 -20.26 -14.63 -8.09
N LYS A 99 -19.65 -15.64 -7.46
CA LYS A 99 -20.11 -17.03 -7.56
C LYS A 99 -21.51 -17.22 -6.97
N TYR A 100 -21.78 -16.59 -5.83
CA TYR A 100 -23.09 -16.66 -5.18
C TYR A 100 -24.19 -16.01 -6.03
N VAL A 101 -23.93 -14.82 -6.58
CA VAL A 101 -24.87 -14.13 -7.47
C VAL A 101 -25.12 -14.92 -8.76
N ALA A 102 -24.09 -15.54 -9.34
CA ALA A 102 -24.23 -16.39 -10.52
C ALA A 102 -25.10 -17.63 -10.24
N PHE A 103 -24.96 -18.23 -9.06
CA PHE A 103 -25.79 -19.35 -8.62
C PHE A 103 -27.27 -18.96 -8.48
N LEU A 104 -27.57 -17.79 -7.90
CA LEU A 104 -28.94 -17.28 -7.78
C LEU A 104 -29.61 -17.02 -9.13
N LYS A 105 -28.85 -16.68 -10.18
CA LYS A 105 -29.39 -16.47 -11.54
C LYS A 105 -29.74 -17.77 -12.28
N LEU A 106 -29.32 -18.92 -11.76
CA LEU A 106 -29.55 -20.24 -12.35
C LEU A 106 -30.74 -21.00 -11.73
N ILE A 107 -31.30 -20.48 -10.64
CA ILE A 107 -32.50 -20.99 -9.96
C ILE A 107 -33.69 -20.12 -10.38
#